data_AF-A0A951Z3A3-F1
#
_entry.id   AF-A0A951Z3A3-F1
#
_cell.length_a   1.000
_cell.length_b   1.000
_cell.length_c   1.000
_cell.angle_alpha   90.00
_cell.angle_beta   90.00
_cell.angle_gamma   90.00
#
_symmetry.space_group_name_H-M   'P 1'
#
loop_
_entity.id
_entity.type
_entity.pdbx_description
1 polymer ?
#
loop_
_entity_poly.entity_id
_entity_poly.type
_entity_poly.pdbx_seq_one_letter_code
_entity_poly.pdbx_strand_id
1 'polypeptide(L)'
;MVAAHSRRRCSIRTAVGPASCGRGTPEFERVELWGARILPVIRLAVLGSTGSIGTQTLDVVRHHPDRLRVVALAAGSNARGLREQADEFGVGRLALCDEAAASAAGIPGGNQAVSDLAADAEVDLVVVAVAG
;
A
#
# COMPACT_ATOMS: atom_id res chain seq x y z
N MET A 1 -11.93 -58.91 4.90
CA MET A 1 -12.82 -58.15 5.81
C MET A 1 -11.96 -57.34 6.77
N VAL A 2 -12.17 -56.02 6.81
CA VAL A 2 -11.78 -55.04 7.85
C VAL A 2 -10.26 -54.91 8.08
N ALA A 3 -9.57 -54.04 7.34
CA ALA A 3 -9.34 -52.61 7.64
C ALA A 3 -8.36 -52.37 8.80
N ALA A 4 -7.15 -51.90 8.48
CA ALA A 4 -6.41 -50.97 9.35
C ALA A 4 -5.30 -50.26 8.55
N HIS A 5 -5.34 -48.94 8.67
CA HIS A 5 -4.45 -47.94 8.11
C HIS A 5 -2.97 -48.08 8.52
N SER A 6 -2.13 -47.56 7.63
CA SER A 6 -0.90 -46.80 7.90
C SER A 6 0.48 -47.51 7.80
N ARG A 7 1.35 -46.75 7.10
CA ARG A 7 2.82 -46.70 7.15
C ARG A 7 3.62 -47.68 6.27
N ARG A 8 4.07 -47.14 5.13
CA ARG A 8 5.48 -47.26 4.69
C ARG A 8 6.03 -45.82 4.75
N ARG A 9 6.76 -45.37 5.78
CA ARG A 9 8.15 -45.66 6.21
C ARG A 9 9.14 -45.68 5.05
N CYS A 10 9.95 -44.63 4.96
CA CYS A 10 11.41 -44.60 4.77
C CYS A 10 11.78 -43.16 4.42
N SER A 11 12.85 -42.53 4.88
CA SER A 11 13.99 -42.83 5.75
C SER A 11 14.73 -41.48 5.78
N ILE A 12 15.23 -40.90 6.86
CA ILE A 12 16.39 -41.34 7.64
C ILE A 12 16.61 -40.30 8.75
N ARG A 13 17.39 -40.68 9.75
CA ARG A 13 17.58 -40.08 11.10
C ARG A 13 18.27 -38.69 11.04
N THR A 14 18.11 -37.77 12.00
CA THR A 14 18.56 -37.88 13.42
C THR A 14 17.94 -36.78 14.33
N ALA A 15 17.21 -37.20 15.38
CA ALA A 15 17.12 -36.76 16.80
C ALA A 15 17.35 -35.25 17.17
N VAL A 16 16.61 -34.51 18.02
CA VAL A 16 15.57 -34.72 19.06
C VAL A 16 14.87 -33.35 19.31
N GLY A 17 13.53 -33.29 19.40
CA GLY A 17 12.77 -32.11 19.87
C GLY A 17 11.27 -32.23 19.54
N PRO A 18 10.34 -31.77 20.40
CA PRO A 18 8.95 -32.19 20.35
C PRO A 18 8.26 -31.68 19.08
N ALA A 19 7.42 -32.54 18.52
CA ALA A 19 6.63 -32.26 17.34
C ALA A 19 5.74 -31.03 17.56
N SER A 20 5.90 -30.03 16.69
CA SER A 20 4.76 -29.24 16.26
C SER A 20 4.89 -29.01 14.76
N CYS A 21 3.82 -29.36 14.05
CA CYS A 21 3.67 -29.09 12.63
C CYS A 21 3.79 -27.57 12.46
N GLY A 22 4.89 -27.11 11.85
CA GLY A 22 5.18 -25.70 11.62
C GLY A 22 4.20 -25.09 10.64
N ARG A 23 2.99 -24.76 11.11
CA ARG A 23 2.28 -23.60 10.60
C ARG A 23 3.09 -22.41 11.09
N GLY A 24 4.06 -21.98 10.27
CA GLY A 24 4.59 -20.64 10.37
C GLY A 24 3.47 -19.67 10.05
N THR A 25 2.63 -19.37 11.03
CA THR A 25 2.00 -18.06 11.08
C THR A 25 3.17 -17.09 11.19
N PRO A 26 3.34 -16.13 10.26
CA PRO A 26 4.24 -15.03 10.57
C PRO A 26 3.76 -14.48 11.91
N GLU A 27 4.68 -14.42 12.84
CA GLU A 27 4.48 -13.88 14.17
C GLU A 27 3.97 -12.46 13.95
N PHE A 28 2.64 -12.30 13.98
CA PHE A 28 2.00 -11.02 14.15
C PHE A 28 2.37 -10.59 15.56
N GLU A 29 3.59 -10.06 15.65
CA GLU A 29 4.10 -9.35 16.78
C GLU A 29 3.01 -8.36 17.14
N ARG A 30 2.41 -8.65 18.28
CA ARG A 30 1.24 -8.01 18.80
C ARG A 30 1.67 -6.59 19.10
N VAL A 31 1.46 -5.72 18.14
CA VAL A 31 1.83 -4.32 18.21
C VAL A 31 1.02 -3.70 19.36
N GLU A 32 1.61 -3.68 20.55
CA GLU A 32 1.15 -2.95 21.73
C GLU A 32 1.31 -1.43 21.48
N LEU A 33 0.70 -0.88 20.43
CA LEU A 33 0.74 0.55 20.10
C LEU A 33 -0.39 1.37 20.76
N TRP A 34 -1.12 0.80 21.73
CA TRP A 34 -2.15 1.54 22.47
C TRP A 34 -1.68 1.98 23.86
N GLY A 35 -0.37 2.21 23.99
CA GLY A 35 0.24 2.94 25.10
C GLY A 35 0.76 4.30 24.61
N ALA A 36 -0.04 5.34 24.81
CA ALA A 36 0.24 6.76 24.57
C ALA A 36 1.68 7.12 24.17
N ARG A 37 1.96 7.24 22.87
CA ARG A 37 3.13 7.92 22.30
C ARG A 37 2.66 8.66 21.06
N ILE A 38 3.03 9.94 20.97
CA ILE A 38 2.78 10.88 19.89
C ILE A 38 2.71 10.12 18.55
N LEU A 39 1.50 9.99 17.97
CA LEU A 39 1.36 9.33 16.68
C LEU A 39 1.97 10.27 15.64
N PRO A 40 3.06 9.88 14.96
CA PRO A 40 3.59 10.70 13.89
C PRO A 40 2.53 10.82 12.79
N VAL A 41 2.55 11.96 12.09
CA VAL A 41 1.68 12.18 10.93
C VAL A 41 2.01 11.14 9.87
N ILE A 42 1.03 10.33 9.48
CA ILE A 42 1.18 9.28 8.47
C ILE A 42 1.23 9.92 7.10
N ARG A 43 2.30 9.64 6.35
CA ARG A 43 2.50 10.14 4.99
C ARG A 43 1.90 9.18 3.97
N LEU A 44 0.95 9.67 3.20
CA LEU A 44 0.10 8.89 2.30
C LEU A 44 0.47 9.12 0.84
N ALA A 45 0.58 8.04 0.08
CA ALA A 45 0.50 8.04 -1.37
C ALA A 45 -0.87 7.52 -1.81
N VAL A 46 -1.59 8.29 -2.64
CA VAL A 46 -2.89 7.88 -3.17
C VAL A 46 -2.76 7.60 -4.66
N LEU A 47 -2.83 6.32 -5.03
CA LEU A 47 -2.77 5.88 -6.43
C LEU A 47 -4.19 5.75 -6.96
N GLY A 48 -4.58 6.57 -7.94
CA GLY A 48 -5.97 6.68 -8.40
C GLY A 48 -6.76 7.77 -7.65
N SER A 49 -6.12 8.90 -7.31
CA SER A 49 -6.69 9.99 -6.49
C SER A 49 -7.94 10.65 -7.08
N THR A 50 -8.11 10.60 -8.41
CA THR A 50 -9.28 11.15 -9.09
C THR A 50 -10.45 10.17 -9.22
N GLY A 51 -10.25 8.90 -8.84
CA GLY A 51 -11.32 7.90 -8.79
C GLY A 51 -12.15 8.03 -7.52
N SER A 52 -13.29 7.34 -7.45
CA SER A 52 -14.23 7.43 -6.32
C SER A 52 -13.57 7.13 -4.97
N ILE A 53 -12.77 6.07 -4.88
CA ILE A 53 -12.04 5.69 -3.66
C ILE A 53 -10.93 6.71 -3.36
N GLY A 54 -10.25 7.20 -4.40
CA GLY A 54 -9.23 8.24 -4.26
C GLY A 54 -9.78 9.54 -3.67
N THR A 55 -10.87 10.05 -4.22
CA THR A 55 -11.50 11.29 -3.75
C THR A 55 -12.03 11.14 -2.33
N GLN A 56 -12.66 10.01 -2.01
CA GLN A 56 -13.13 9.70 -0.66
C GLN A 56 -11.96 9.59 0.33
N THR A 57 -10.82 9.03 -0.09
CA THR A 57 -9.61 8.98 0.74
C THR A 57 -9.11 10.39 1.03
N LEU A 58 -9.09 11.27 0.02
CA LEU A 58 -8.72 12.67 0.20
C LEU A 58 -9.70 13.41 1.13
N ASP A 59 -10.99 13.09 1.09
CA ASP A 59 -11.96 13.62 2.05
C ASP A 59 -11.61 13.25 3.48
N VAL A 60 -11.18 12.01 3.74
CA VAL A 60 -10.71 11.61 5.08
C VAL A 60 -9.47 12.39 5.51
N VAL A 61 -8.52 12.62 4.58
CA VAL A 61 -7.32 13.41 4.89
C VAL A 61 -7.67 14.86 5.23
N ARG A 62 -8.65 15.47 4.54
CA ARG A 62 -9.15 16.82 4.85
C ARG A 62 -9.70 16.95 6.27
N HIS A 63 -10.33 15.89 6.79
CA HIS A 63 -10.91 15.88 8.14
C HIS A 63 -9.89 15.55 9.23
N HIS A 64 -8.72 15.02 8.87
CA HIS A 64 -7.68 14.57 9.82
C HIS A 64 -6.26 15.04 9.45
N PRO A 65 -6.04 16.36 9.25
CA PRO A 65 -4.71 16.89 8.89
C PRO A 65 -3.69 16.75 10.03
N ASP A 66 -4.14 16.52 11.27
CA ASP A 66 -3.30 16.24 12.44
C ASP A 66 -2.69 14.83 12.41
N ARG A 67 -3.23 13.93 11.60
CA ARG A 67 -2.83 12.51 11.54
C ARG A 67 -2.38 12.06 10.17
N LEU A 68 -2.90 12.66 9.11
CA LEU A 68 -2.70 12.23 7.73
C LEU A 68 -2.13 13.39 6.90
N ARG A 69 -1.13 13.08 6.09
CA ARG A 69 -0.56 14.03 5.12
C ARG A 69 -0.37 13.34 3.79
N VAL A 70 -0.94 13.92 2.74
CA VAL A 70 -0.67 13.46 1.38
C VAL A 70 0.73 13.91 0.97
N VAL A 71 1.55 12.99 0.46
CA VAL A 71 2.90 13.28 -0.02
C VAL A 71 3.11 12.90 -1.48
N ALA A 72 2.24 12.05 -2.04
CA ALA A 72 2.25 11.64 -3.43
C ALA A 72 0.83 11.37 -3.94
N LEU A 73 0.58 11.75 -5.19
CA LEU A 73 -0.70 11.52 -5.86
C LEU A 73 -0.47 10.92 -7.24
N ALA A 74 -1.26 9.92 -7.61
CA ALA A 74 -1.30 9.43 -8.97
C ALA A 74 -2.74 9.34 -9.48
N ALA A 75 -2.92 9.52 -10.78
CA ALA A 75 -4.22 9.37 -11.43
C ALA A 75 -4.09 8.57 -12.75
N GLY A 76 -5.23 8.20 -13.33
CA GLY A 76 -5.27 7.52 -14.64
C GLY A 76 -4.86 8.46 -15.77
N SER A 77 -5.83 9.23 -16.27
CA SER A 77 -5.66 10.20 -17.36
C SER A 77 -6.12 11.63 -16.99
N ASN A 78 -6.78 11.81 -15.85
CA ASN A 78 -7.32 13.11 -15.44
C ASN A 78 -6.23 14.02 -14.82
N ALA A 79 -5.40 14.58 -15.69
CA ALA A 79 -4.32 15.50 -15.29
C ALA A 79 -4.81 16.77 -14.59
N ARG A 80 -5.99 17.27 -14.98
CA ARG A 80 -6.57 18.49 -14.41
C ARG A 80 -6.95 18.27 -12.96
N GLY A 81 -7.73 17.23 -12.67
CA GLY A 81 -8.14 16.90 -11.30
C GLY A 81 -6.94 16.57 -10.42
N LEU A 82 -5.93 15.90 -10.97
CA LEU A 82 -4.68 15.61 -10.26
C LEU A 82 -3.95 16.90 -9.84
N ARG A 83 -3.88 17.91 -10.71
CA ARG A 83 -3.27 19.21 -10.39
C ARG A 83 -4.06 20.01 -9.37
N GLU A 84 -5.38 20.06 -9.52
CA GLU A 84 -6.25 20.74 -8.55
C GLU A 84 -6.06 20.14 -7.13
N GLN A 85 -5.96 18.81 -7.03
CA GLN A 85 -5.63 18.14 -5.76
C GLN A 85 -4.20 18.42 -5.30
N ALA A 86 -3.23 18.42 -6.22
CA ALA A 86 -1.83 18.72 -5.91
C ALA A 86 -1.67 20.11 -5.29
N ASP A 87 -2.33 21.12 -5.86
CA ASP A 87 -2.32 22.49 -5.37
C ASP A 87 -3.03 22.62 -4.01
N GLU A 88 -4.14 21.90 -3.82
CA GLU A 88 -4.88 21.86 -2.56
C GLU A 88 -4.05 21.29 -1.40
N PHE A 89 -3.37 20.17 -1.62
CA PHE A 89 -2.58 19.48 -0.59
C PHE A 89 -1.11 19.92 -0.56
N GLY A 90 -0.67 20.78 -1.48
CA GLY A 90 0.72 21.22 -1.61
C GLY A 90 1.69 20.09 -1.97
N VAL A 91 1.28 19.18 -2.85
CA VAL A 91 2.02 17.97 -3.23
C VAL A 91 2.74 18.17 -4.56
N GLY A 92 4.06 18.07 -4.56
CA GLY A 92 4.87 18.16 -5.80
C GLY A 92 5.08 16.82 -6.51
N ARG A 93 4.78 15.69 -5.85
CA ARG A 93 5.03 14.34 -6.37
C ARG A 93 3.78 13.78 -7.05
N LEU A 94 3.76 13.85 -8.38
CA LEU A 94 2.61 13.49 -9.20
C LEU A 94 3.00 12.46 -10.27
N ALA A 95 2.09 11.53 -10.57
CA ALA A 95 2.22 10.64 -11.72
C ALA A 95 0.88 10.40 -12.41
N LEU A 96 0.93 10.13 -13.71
CA LEU A 96 -0.22 9.69 -14.49
C LEU A 96 0.05 8.31 -15.08
N CYS A 97 -0.92 7.41 -14.99
CA CYS A 97 -0.80 6.08 -15.58
C CYS A 97 -0.81 6.16 -17.12
N ASP A 98 -1.66 7.03 -17.68
CA ASP A 98 -1.75 7.26 -19.12
C ASP A 98 -0.59 8.15 -19.61
N GLU A 99 0.31 7.58 -20.40
CA GLU A 99 1.52 8.27 -20.89
C GLU A 99 1.20 9.47 -21.80
N ALA A 100 0.11 9.41 -22.58
CA ALA A 100 -0.27 10.48 -23.49
C ALA A 100 -0.76 11.72 -22.69
N ALA A 101 -1.64 11.50 -21.71
CA ALA A 101 -2.09 12.53 -20.79
C ALA A 101 -0.93 13.07 -19.94
N ALA A 102 -0.02 12.20 -19.50
CA ALA A 102 1.19 12.57 -18.77
C ALA A 102 2.07 13.52 -19.59
N SER A 103 2.37 13.16 -20.84
CA SER A 103 3.17 13.99 -21.75
C SER A 103 2.50 15.34 -22.04
N ALA A 104 1.18 15.36 -22.26
CA ALA A 104 0.44 16.60 -22.51
C ALA A 104 0.42 17.52 -21.28
N ALA A 105 0.40 16.93 -20.08
CA ALA A 105 0.43 17.67 -18.84
C ALA A 105 1.85 18.06 -18.39
N GLY A 106 2.91 17.41 -18.88
CA GLY A 106 4.26 17.57 -18.33
C GLY A 106 4.41 16.97 -16.93
N ILE A 107 3.72 15.85 -16.68
CA ILE A 107 3.78 15.07 -15.43
C ILE A 107 4.44 13.72 -15.75
N PRO A 108 5.24 13.12 -14.84
CA PRO A 108 5.76 11.76 -15.03
C PRO A 108 4.66 10.75 -15.36
N GLY A 109 4.88 9.93 -16.39
CA GLY A 109 3.90 9.04 -16.98
C GLY A 109 4.25 7.56 -16.87
N GLY A 110 3.23 6.70 -16.96
CA GLY A 110 3.36 5.25 -17.08
C GLY A 110 3.43 4.51 -15.74
N ASN A 111 3.34 3.18 -15.83
CA ASN A 111 3.32 2.28 -14.66
C ASN A 111 4.57 2.41 -13.78
N GLN A 112 5.73 2.69 -14.38
CA GLN A 112 6.97 2.89 -13.63
C GLN A 112 6.90 4.14 -12.78
N ALA A 113 6.42 5.28 -13.31
CA ALA A 113 6.29 6.51 -12.54
C ALA A 113 5.34 6.35 -11.33
N VAL A 114 4.24 5.62 -11.51
CA VAL A 114 3.32 5.28 -10.42
C VAL A 114 3.98 4.38 -9.38
N SER A 115 4.78 3.40 -9.83
CA SER A 115 5.50 2.48 -8.94
C SER A 115 6.60 3.19 -8.15
N ASP A 116 7.32 4.12 -8.78
CA ASP A 116 8.37 4.91 -8.14
C ASP A 116 7.80 5.81 -7.04
N LEU A 117 6.62 6.41 -7.27
CA LEU A 117 5.90 7.14 -6.21
C LEU A 117 5.53 6.25 -5.04
N ALA A 118 5.09 5.02 -5.29
CA ALA A 118 4.72 4.08 -4.24
C ALA A 118 5.94 3.58 -3.44
N ALA A 119 7.12 3.57 -4.07
CA ALA A 119 8.38 3.15 -3.47
C ALA A 119 9.17 4.29 -2.80
N ASP A 120 8.68 5.53 -2.86
CA ASP A 120 9.34 6.68 -2.24
C ASP A 120 9.46 6.49 -0.72
N ALA A 121 10.66 6.69 -0.18
CA ALA A 121 10.94 6.56 1.26
C ALA A 121 10.14 7.57 2.11
N GLU A 122 9.56 8.59 1.49
CA GLU A 122 8.66 9.52 2.13
C GLU A 122 7.23 9.02 2.32
N VAL A 123 6.89 7.85 1.77
CA VAL A 123 5.56 7.25 1.87
C VAL A 123 5.55 6.21 2.97
N ASP A 124 4.66 6.38 3.96
CA ASP A 124 4.44 5.40 5.03
C ASP A 124 3.30 4.43 4.68
N LEU A 125 2.31 4.91 3.92
CA LEU A 125 1.11 4.16 3.55
C LEU A 125 0.70 4.44 2.12
N VAL A 126 0.46 3.38 1.34
CA VAL A 126 -0.03 3.47 -0.04
C VAL A 126 -1.49 3.05 -0.08
N VAL A 127 -2.34 3.92 -0.61
CA VAL A 127 -3.74 3.60 -0.94
C VAL A 127 -3.83 3.31 -2.43
N VAL A 128 -4.17 2.07 -2.77
CA VAL A 128 -4.34 1.62 -4.15
C VAL A 128 -5.84 1.73 -4.51
N ALA A 129 -6.18 2.80 -5.22
CA ALA A 129 -7.54 3.13 -5.67
C ALA A 129 -7.66 3.07 -7.21
N VAL A 130 -6.83 2.26 -7.85
CA VAL A 130 -6.79 2.10 -9.31
C VAL A 130 -7.89 1.13 -9.75
N ALA A 131 -8.62 1.47 -10.82
CA ALA A 131 -9.53 0.54 -11.47
C ALA A 131 -8.73 -0.42 -12.37
N GLY A 132 -9.04 -1.71 -12.31
CA GLY A 132 -8.42 -2.76 -13.15
C GLY A 132 -9.05 -2.89 -14.52
#